data_AF-A0A0H3ZRF3-F1
#
_entry.id   AF-A0A0H3ZRF3-F1
#
_cell.length_a   1.000
_cell.length_b   1.000
_cell.length_c   1.000
_cell.angle_alpha   90.00
_cell.angle_beta   90.00
_cell.angle_gamma   90.00
#
_symmetry.space_group_name_H-M   'P 1'
#
loop_
_entity.id
_entity.type
_entity.pdbx_description
1 polymer ?
#
loop_
_entity_poly.entity_id
_entity_poly.type
_entity_poly.pdbx_seq_one_letter_code
_entity_poly.pdbx_strand_id
1 'polypeptide(L)' 'MTTKFLVTNEREAEGHLKAHFRKDPLATGRDPRTGWRFWYCAGKRCVMKPTGTKTANGTAQYLVTVE' A
#
# COMPACT_ATOMS: atom_id res chain seq x y z
N MET A 1 12.09 2.60 11.94
CA MET A 1 11.90 3.07 10.55
C MET A 1 10.60 2.48 10.02
N THR A 2 9.68 3.31 9.52
CA THR A 2 8.45 2.86 8.85
C THR A 2 8.81 2.28 7.48
N THR A 3 8.53 1.01 7.23
CA THR A 3 8.75 0.40 5.91
C THR A 3 7.89 1.09 4.87
N LYS A 4 8.48 1.42 3.72
CA LYS A 4 7.85 2.13 2.60
C LYS A 4 8.04 1.36 1.30
N PHE A 5 6.97 1.19 0.54
CA PHE A 5 7.00 0.59 -0.79
C PHE A 5 6.39 1.56 -1.80
N LEU A 6 7.08 1.80 -2.91
CA LEU A 6 6.50 2.52 -4.04
C LEU A 6 5.86 1.49 -4.98
N VAL A 7 4.60 1.68 -5.30
CA VAL A 7 3.82 0.75 -6.12
C VAL A 7 2.96 1.51 -7.11
N THR A 8 2.51 0.82 -8.16
CA THR A 8 1.67 1.40 -9.22
C THR A 8 0.21 0.96 -9.13
N ASN A 9 -0.07 -0.10 -8.38
CA ASN A 9 -1.41 -0.67 -8.22
C ASN A 9 -1.55 -1.46 -6.90
N GLU A 10 -2.79 -1.82 -6.56
CA GLU A 10 -3.12 -2.53 -5.32
C GLU A 10 -2.54 -3.95 -5.28
N ARG A 11 -2.46 -4.65 -6.41
CA ARG A 11 -1.92 -6.03 -6.49
C ARG A 11 -0.43 -6.08 -6.19
N GLU A 12 0.32 -5.10 -6.67
CA GLU A 12 1.73 -4.90 -6.37
C GLU A 12 1.92 -4.60 -4.88
N ALA A 13 1.09 -3.73 -4.29
CA ALA A 13 1.08 -3.48 -2.84
C ALA A 13 0.91 -4.77 -2.03
N GLU A 14 -0.08 -5.59 -2.37
CA GLU A 14 -0.35 -6.85 -1.68
C GLU A 14 0.82 -7.84 -1.81
N GLY A 15 1.46 -7.91 -2.98
CA GLY A 15 2.67 -8.71 -3.20
C GLY A 15 3.82 -8.28 -2.30
N HIS A 16 4.10 -6.98 -2.22
CA HIS A 16 5.14 -6.43 -1.34
C HIS A 16 4.82 -6.65 0.15
N LEU A 17 3.57 -6.43 0.56
CA LEU A 17 3.14 -6.66 1.93
C LEU A 17 3.27 -8.14 2.32
N LYS A 18 2.84 -9.06 1.45
CA LYS A 18 2.98 -10.50 1.66
C LYS A 18 4.45 -10.91 1.77
N ALA A 19 5.31 -10.37 0.90
CA ALA A 19 6.75 -10.64 0.96
C ALA A 19 7.39 -10.08 2.25
N HIS A 20 7.00 -8.88 2.68
CA HIS A 20 7.55 -8.23 3.87
C HIS A 20 7.15 -8.93 5.17
N PHE A 21 5.87 -9.26 5.32
CA PHE A 21 5.33 -9.84 6.55
C PHE A 21 5.29 -11.37 6.56
N ARG A 22 5.56 -12.02 5.42
CA ARG A 22 5.41 -13.46 5.20
C ARG A 22 4.01 -13.97 5.55
N LYS A 23 2.99 -13.11 5.42
CA LYS A 23 1.58 -13.37 5.72
C LYS A 23 0.71 -12.66 4.69
N ASP A 24 -0.44 -13.24 4.40
CA ASP A 24 -1.40 -12.60 3.50
C ASP A 24 -1.97 -11.31 4.12
N PRO A 25 -1.97 -10.19 3.38
CA PRO A 25 -2.60 -8.96 3.84
C PRO A 25 -4.12 -9.10 3.83
N LEU A 26 -4.74 -8.70 4.94
CA LEU A 26 -6.20 -8.64 5.05
C LEU A 26 -6.69 -7.34 4.43
N ALA A 27 -7.26 -7.43 3.22
CA ALA A 27 -7.87 -6.29 2.54
C ALA A 27 -9.06 -5.78 3.37
N THR A 28 -8.90 -4.59 3.96
CA THR A 28 -9.87 -4.08 4.93
C THR A 28 -10.79 -3.01 4.35
N GLY A 29 -10.34 -2.29 3.32
CA GLY A 29 -11.18 -1.36 2.57
C GLY A 29 -10.50 -0.05 2.22
N ARG A 30 -11.31 1.00 2.02
CA ARG A 30 -10.85 2.37 1.81
C ARG A 30 -11.25 3.24 3.00
N ASP A 31 -10.35 4.10 3.44
CA ASP A 31 -10.62 5.07 4.49
C ASP A 31 -11.68 6.07 3.99
N PRO A 32 -12.79 6.29 4.71
CA PRO A 32 -13.90 7.12 4.23
C PRO A 32 -13.55 8.62 4.18
N ARG A 33 -12.51 9.08 4.89
CA ARG A 33 -12.12 10.49 4.91
C ARG A 33 -11.16 10.82 3.78
N THR A 34 -10.21 9.93 3.51
CA THR A 34 -9.14 10.17 2.54
C THR A 34 -9.30 9.39 1.25
N GLY A 35 -10.18 8.39 1.22
CA GLY A 35 -10.32 7.43 0.12
C GLY A 35 -9.16 6.44 0.00
N TRP A 36 -8.20 6.46 0.93
CA TRP A 36 -6.97 5.67 0.82
C TRP A 36 -7.22 4.20 1.12
N ARG A 37 -6.61 3.32 0.32
CA ARG A 37 -6.69 1.88 0.52
C ARG A 37 -5.83 1.49 1.73
N PHE A 38 -6.34 0.59 2.56
CA PHE A 38 -5.57 0.05 3.68
C PHE A 38 -5.80 -1.46 3.90
N TRP A 39 -4.79 -2.08 4.49
CA TRP A 39 -4.75 -3.50 4.84
C TRP A 39 -4.27 -3.66 6.27
N TYR A 40 -4.61 -4.79 6.89
CA TYR A 40 -3.94 -5.27 8.09
C TYR A 40 -3.04 -6.46 7.75
N CYS A 41 -1.78 -6.40 8.16
CA CYS A 41 -0.86 -7.52 8.00
C CYS A 41 -0.05 -7.70 9.27
N ALA A 42 -0.04 -8.91 9.83
CA ALA A 42 0.63 -9.23 11.09
C ALA A 42 0.30 -8.27 12.26
N GLY A 43 -0.94 -7.76 12.32
CA GLY A 43 -1.36 -6.79 13.34
C GLY A 43 -0.90 -5.34 13.11
N LYS A 44 -0.27 -5.05 11.96
CA LYS A 44 0.14 -3.70 11.53
C LYS A 44 -0.79 -3.15 10.47
N ARG A 45 -1.02 -1.84 10.49
CA ARG A 45 -1.87 -1.15 9.51
C ARG A 45 -0.99 -0.71 8.34
N CYS A 46 -1.34 -1.13 7.14
CA CYS A 46 -0.63 -0.75 5.93
C CYS A 46 -1.53 0.18 5.11
N VAL A 47 -1.05 1.36 4.75
CA VAL A 47 -1.86 2.38 4.07
C VAL A 47 -1.19 2.76 2.75
N MET A 48 -1.95 2.71 1.65
CA MET A 48 -1.51 3.14 0.32
C MET A 48 -2.01 4.55 0.05
N LYS A 49 -1.07 5.48 -0.07
CA LYS A 49 -1.30 6.92 -0.28
C LYS A 49 -0.88 7.29 -1.69
N PRO A 50 -1.65 8.12 -2.43
CA PRO A 50 -1.19 8.64 -3.71
C PRO A 50 0.04 9.53 -3.49
N THR A 51 1.07 9.40 -4.33
CA THR A 51 2.27 10.27 -4.25
C THR A 51 2.14 11.55 -5.06
N GLY A 52 1.11 11.66 -5.90
CA GLY A 52 0.98 12.73 -6.89
C GLY A 52 1.96 12.62 -8.06
N THR A 53 2.84 11.61 -8.05
CA THR A 53 3.82 11.33 -9.11
C THR A 53 3.32 10.24 -10.05
N LYS A 54 3.87 10.22 -11.26
CA LYS A 54 3.63 9.20 -12.28
C LYS A 54 4.95 8.62 -12.75
N THR A 55 4.96 7.36 -13.16
CA THR A 55 6.08 6.74 -13.88
C THR A 55 6.25 7.41 -15.25
N ALA A 56 7.39 7.15 -15.92
CA ALA A 56 7.69 7.70 -17.24
C ALA A 56 6.64 7.33 -18.32
N ASN A 57 5.95 6.20 -18.17
CA ASN A 57 4.85 5.78 -19.05
C ASN A 57 3.46 6.32 -18.63
N GLY A 58 3.40 7.23 -17.66
CA GLY A 58 2.15 7.90 -17.23
C GLY A 58 1.33 7.14 -16.17
N THR A 59 1.83 6.02 -15.63
CA THR A 59 1.12 5.25 -14.59
C THR A 59 1.22 5.96 -13.24
N ALA A 60 0.10 6.10 -12.52
CA ALA A 60 0.09 6.70 -11.19
C ALA A 60 0.94 5.88 -10.21
N GLN A 61 1.66 6.58 -9.33
CA GLN A 61 2.41 5.97 -8.25
C GLN A 61 1.74 6.20 -6.90
N TYR A 62 1.97 5.24 -6.01
CA TYR A 62 1.44 5.22 -4.67
C TYR A 62 2.52 4.77 -3.70
N LEU A 63 2.47 5.31 -2.49
CA LEU A 63 3.35 4.97 -1.39
C LEU A 63 2.57 4.15 -0.37
N VAL A 64 3.01 2.91 -0.16
CA VAL A 64 2.52 2.07 0.92
C VAL A 64 3.39 2.30 2.15
N THR A 65 2.77 2.70 3.26
CA THR A 65 3.43 2.87 4.57
C THR A 65 2.91 1.85 5.58
N VAL A 66 3.82 1.21 6.32
CA VAL A 66 3.49 0.35 7.46
C VAL A 66 3.46 1.18 8.75
N GLU A 67 2.26 1.33 9.33
CA GLU A 67 1.98 1.99 10.62
C GLU A 67 1.97 0.97 11.78
#